data_AF-A0A1G3BMX8-F1
#
_entry.id   AF-A0A1G3BMX8-F1
#
_cell.length_a   1.000
_cell.length_b   1.000
_cell.length_c   1.000
_cell.angle_alpha   90.00
_cell.angle_beta   90.00
_cell.angle_gamma   90.00
#
_symmetry.space_group_name_H-M   'P 1'
#
loop_
_entity.id
_entity.type
_entity.pdbx_description
1 polymer ?
#
loop_
_entity_poly.entity_id
_entity_poly.type
_entity_poly.pdbx_seq_one_letter_code
_entity_poly.pdbx_strand_id
1 'polypeptide(L)'
;MLEKDEIETEQWRQGCLKKYRTFFDLNNKLFQLAENIENMANTGKIKRDTPLHDVIAFLFSKAHKTFWAIDILAQRGFGQDAAILARSLFEILVTIKYLAEGDKSRVNKYLSFIKFQDKKLIDRYIEDVKSGKILPIPEFQAVSDDKEKMKQIEKEYEEAKLLYKKNRIKNTWSGLSIPEMVEKVDLYKVDLYYERKYLYPLLSDQVHSTVTAAKDYINKDGDWVIGPSEKLLPPVLLLSPAWFNRILEVVNREFQLGFEDQISGMAEALEAHSAIE
;
A
#
# COMPACT_ATOMS: atom_id res chain seq x y z
N MET A 1 35.49 10.07 -17.08
CA MET A 1 34.55 9.02 -17.54
C MET A 1 33.29 9.06 -16.67
N LEU A 2 33.41 8.95 -15.34
CA LEU A 2 32.30 9.14 -14.39
C LEU A 2 31.51 10.46 -14.54
N GLU A 3 32.20 11.59 -14.74
CA GLU A 3 31.52 12.90 -14.92
C GLU A 3 30.63 12.98 -16.17
N LYS A 4 30.96 12.23 -17.24
CA LYS A 4 30.19 12.25 -18.48
C LYS A 4 28.87 11.47 -18.30
N ASP A 5 28.95 10.32 -17.64
CA ASP A 5 27.79 9.47 -17.34
C ASP A 5 26.83 10.16 -16.35
N GLU A 6 27.36 10.93 -15.39
CA GLU A 6 26.55 11.74 -14.46
C GLU A 6 25.81 12.89 -15.18
N ILE A 7 26.48 13.60 -16.09
CA ILE A 7 25.87 14.69 -16.86
C ILE A 7 24.77 14.16 -17.78
N GLU A 8 25.00 13.03 -18.47
CA GLU A 8 24.00 12.41 -19.34
C GLU A 8 22.79 11.91 -18.54
N THR A 9 23.02 11.33 -17.35
CA THR A 9 21.95 10.90 -16.43
C THR A 9 21.12 12.08 -15.93
N GLU A 10 21.76 13.19 -15.54
CA GLU A 10 21.06 14.38 -15.06
C GLU A 10 20.26 15.05 -16.18
N GLN A 11 20.82 15.15 -17.40
CA GLN A 11 20.09 15.68 -18.56
C GLN A 11 18.87 14.83 -18.89
N TRP A 12 19.01 13.50 -18.87
CA TRP A 12 17.89 12.58 -19.04
C TRP A 12 16.82 12.80 -17.96
N ARG A 13 17.24 12.92 -16.69
CA ARG A 13 16.33 13.16 -15.55
C ARG A 13 15.55 14.45 -15.73
N GLN A 14 16.21 15.54 -16.12
CA GLN A 14 15.55 16.82 -16.40
C GLN A 14 14.55 16.71 -17.57
N GLY A 15 14.89 15.93 -18.61
CA GLY A 15 13.97 15.60 -19.69
C GLY A 15 12.72 14.88 -19.20
N CYS A 16 12.90 13.86 -18.35
CA CYS A 16 11.82 13.09 -17.73
C CYS A 16 10.91 13.99 -16.86
N LEU A 17 11.51 14.81 -15.98
CA LEU A 17 10.77 15.77 -15.15
C LEU A 17 9.96 16.77 -15.97
N LYS A 18 10.52 17.26 -17.08
CA LYS A 18 9.81 18.15 -17.99
C LYS A 18 8.66 17.45 -18.70
N LYS A 19 8.87 16.21 -19.15
CA LYS A 19 7.87 15.40 -19.86
C LYS A 19 6.67 15.08 -18.99
N TYR A 20 6.90 14.67 -17.74
CA TYR A 20 5.85 14.25 -16.81
C TYR A 20 5.46 15.35 -15.80
N ARG A 21 5.79 16.61 -16.09
CA ARG A 21 5.60 17.74 -15.18
C ARG A 21 4.17 17.83 -14.64
N THR A 22 3.17 17.62 -15.48
CA THR A 22 1.76 17.72 -15.09
C THR A 22 1.39 16.70 -14.01
N PHE A 23 1.93 15.47 -14.07
CA PHE A 23 1.73 14.46 -13.04
C PHE A 23 2.41 14.85 -11.73
N PHE A 24 3.64 15.37 -11.78
CA PHE A 24 4.34 15.84 -10.58
C PHE A 24 3.66 17.07 -9.94
N ASP A 25 3.16 18.00 -10.75
CA ASP A 25 2.38 19.14 -10.28
C ASP A 25 1.07 18.69 -9.60
N LEU A 26 0.43 17.64 -10.11
CA LEU A 26 -0.73 17.03 -9.46
C LEU A 26 -0.35 16.34 -8.14
N ASN A 27 0.73 15.57 -8.11
CA ASN A 27 1.22 14.91 -6.88
C ASN A 27 1.47 15.95 -5.79
N ASN A 28 2.07 17.09 -6.12
CA ASN A 28 2.27 18.21 -5.18
C ASN A 28 0.96 18.72 -4.57
N LYS A 29 -0.11 18.84 -5.37
CA LYS A 29 -1.43 19.24 -4.86
C LYS A 29 -2.02 18.18 -3.91
N LEU A 30 -1.86 16.91 -4.25
CA LEU A 30 -2.28 15.79 -3.39
C LEU A 30 -1.49 15.77 -2.06
N PHE A 31 -0.18 16.03 -2.09
CA PHE A 31 0.64 16.14 -0.88
C PHE A 31 0.21 17.31 0.00
N GLN A 32 -0.04 18.49 -0.59
CA GLN A 32 -0.54 19.65 0.17
C GLN A 32 -1.85 19.33 0.89
N LEU A 33 -2.78 18.63 0.23
CA LEU A 33 -4.02 18.20 0.87
C LEU A 33 -3.76 17.18 2.00
N ALA A 34 -2.89 16.20 1.77
CA ALA A 34 -2.52 15.22 2.80
C ALA A 34 -1.85 15.88 4.02
N GLU A 35 -0.96 16.85 3.81
CA GLU A 35 -0.32 17.64 4.86
C GLU A 35 -1.34 18.48 5.65
N ASN A 36 -2.34 19.06 4.98
CA ASN A 36 -3.43 19.76 5.66
C ASN A 36 -4.21 18.82 6.59
N ILE A 37 -4.54 17.61 6.13
CA ILE A 37 -5.21 16.59 6.94
C ILE A 37 -4.33 16.18 8.14
N GLU A 38 -3.03 15.95 7.91
CA GLU A 38 -2.08 15.63 8.98
C GLU A 38 -1.99 16.75 10.02
N ASN A 39 -1.91 18.02 9.59
CA ASN A 39 -1.91 19.18 10.46
C ASN A 39 -3.20 19.28 11.28
N MET A 40 -4.36 19.00 10.68
CA MET A 40 -5.63 18.93 11.40
C MET A 40 -5.64 17.81 12.45
N ALA A 41 -5.08 16.63 12.13
CA ALA A 41 -4.96 15.53 13.08
C ALA A 41 -4.04 15.90 14.26
N ASN A 42 -2.85 16.43 13.98
CA ASN A 42 -1.85 16.79 14.99
C ASN A 42 -2.29 17.96 15.88
N THR A 43 -3.18 18.83 15.39
CA THR A 43 -3.77 19.93 16.17
C THR A 43 -5.07 19.55 16.87
N GLY A 44 -5.49 18.28 16.83
CA GLY A 44 -6.68 17.78 17.51
C GLY A 44 -8.01 18.18 16.86
N LYS A 45 -7.99 18.70 15.62
CA LYS A 45 -9.20 19.04 14.86
C LYS A 45 -9.90 17.82 14.26
N ILE A 46 -9.20 16.69 14.15
CA ILE A 46 -9.78 15.41 13.71
C ILE A 46 -10.01 14.53 14.95
N LYS A 47 -11.28 14.14 15.17
CA LYS A 47 -11.66 13.24 16.26
C LYS A 47 -11.65 11.77 15.82
N ARG A 48 -11.01 10.91 16.60
CA ARG A 48 -10.95 9.46 16.38
C ARG A 48 -11.86 8.73 17.36
N ASP A 49 -13.17 8.83 17.11
CA ASP A 49 -14.20 8.33 18.02
C ASP A 49 -14.48 6.82 17.89
N THR A 50 -13.95 6.16 16.85
CA THR A 50 -14.22 4.74 16.59
C THR A 50 -12.95 3.95 16.27
N PRO A 51 -12.92 2.61 16.48
CA PRO A 51 -11.81 1.78 16.05
C PRO A 51 -11.54 1.85 14.54
N LEU A 52 -12.56 2.12 13.72
CA LEU A 52 -12.39 2.35 12.29
C LEU A 52 -11.54 3.59 12.03
N HIS A 53 -11.76 4.68 12.77
CA HIS A 53 -10.99 5.92 12.62
C HIS A 53 -9.50 5.69 12.90
N ASP A 54 -9.16 4.89 13.91
CA ASP A 54 -7.76 4.54 14.19
C ASP A 54 -7.12 3.74 13.05
N VAL A 55 -7.85 2.77 12.50
CA VAL A 55 -7.36 1.97 11.36
C VAL A 55 -7.21 2.83 10.12
N ILE A 56 -8.15 3.73 9.82
CA ILE A 56 -8.05 4.65 8.69
C ILE A 56 -6.87 5.61 8.88
N ALA A 57 -6.67 6.18 10.09
CA ALA A 57 -5.53 7.06 10.36
C ALA A 57 -4.19 6.35 10.13
N PHE A 58 -4.07 5.08 10.58
CA PHE A 58 -2.90 4.25 10.31
C PHE A 58 -2.70 4.00 8.80
N LEU A 59 -3.75 3.54 8.11
CA LEU A 59 -3.66 3.20 6.69
C LEU A 59 -3.41 4.44 5.82
N PHE A 60 -4.00 5.59 6.16
CA PHE A 60 -3.72 6.88 5.54
C PHE A 60 -2.26 7.28 5.73
N SER A 61 -1.74 7.20 6.95
CA SER A 61 -0.32 7.52 7.23
C SER A 61 0.63 6.65 6.41
N LYS A 62 0.31 5.35 6.27
CA LYS A 62 1.06 4.43 5.42
C LYS A 62 0.94 4.82 3.94
N ALA A 63 -0.28 5.09 3.46
CA ALA A 63 -0.53 5.51 2.08
C ALA A 63 0.22 6.78 1.72
N HIS A 64 0.22 7.80 2.59
CA HIS A 64 0.91 9.06 2.37
C HIS A 64 2.40 8.85 2.17
N LYS A 65 3.05 8.09 3.07
CA LYS A 65 4.48 7.74 2.95
C LYS A 65 4.78 6.92 1.71
N THR A 66 3.93 5.94 1.38
CA THR A 66 4.09 5.12 0.17
C THR A 66 3.97 5.96 -1.09
N PHE A 67 2.97 6.84 -1.18
CA PHE A 67 2.78 7.73 -2.33
C PHE A 67 3.92 8.72 -2.48
N TRP A 68 4.44 9.26 -1.38
CA TRP A 68 5.62 10.12 -1.41
C TRP A 68 6.87 9.40 -1.90
N ALA A 69 7.09 8.15 -1.44
CA ALA A 69 8.20 7.33 -1.92
C ALA A 69 8.08 7.01 -3.43
N ILE A 70 6.86 6.74 -3.92
CA ILE A 70 6.58 6.55 -5.35
C ILE A 70 7.02 7.79 -6.14
N ASP A 71 6.60 8.98 -5.70
CA ASP A 71 6.91 10.24 -6.38
C ASP A 71 8.42 10.48 -6.45
N ILE A 72 9.15 10.27 -5.35
CA ILE A 72 10.61 10.39 -5.29
C ILE A 72 11.30 9.43 -6.28
N LEU A 73 10.85 8.18 -6.34
CA LEU A 73 11.42 7.17 -7.24
C LEU A 73 11.10 7.48 -8.70
N ALA A 74 9.87 7.91 -8.99
CA ALA A 74 9.44 8.28 -10.32
C ALA A 74 10.22 9.49 -10.87
N GLN A 75 10.44 10.52 -10.04
CA GLN A 75 11.28 11.68 -10.38
C GLN A 75 12.75 11.31 -10.68
N ARG A 76 13.20 10.16 -10.18
CA ARG A 76 14.55 9.62 -10.42
C ARG A 76 14.59 8.54 -11.50
N GLY A 77 13.47 8.23 -12.16
CA GLY A 77 13.40 7.22 -13.21
C GLY A 77 13.43 5.77 -12.74
N PHE A 78 13.10 5.50 -11.47
CA PHE A 78 13.01 4.14 -10.92
C PHE A 78 11.56 3.63 -10.99
N GLY A 79 11.01 3.52 -12.20
CA GLY A 79 9.60 3.16 -12.42
C GLY A 79 9.23 1.75 -11.97
N GLN A 80 10.16 0.78 -12.03
CA GLN A 80 9.95 -0.59 -11.55
C GLN A 80 9.79 -0.65 -10.03
N ASP A 81 10.67 0.02 -9.27
CA ASP A 81 10.54 0.11 -7.81
C ASP A 81 9.31 0.92 -7.40
N ALA A 82 9.03 2.00 -8.13
CA ALA A 82 7.82 2.79 -7.92
C ALA A 82 6.55 1.94 -8.20
N ALA A 83 6.56 1.05 -9.18
CA ALA A 83 5.47 0.12 -9.47
C ALA A 83 5.19 -0.88 -8.33
N ILE A 84 6.24 -1.39 -7.68
CA ILE A 84 6.11 -2.26 -6.49
C ILE A 84 5.39 -1.50 -5.35
N LEU A 85 5.78 -0.24 -5.12
CA LEU A 85 5.12 0.61 -4.14
C LEU A 85 3.70 0.98 -4.55
N ALA A 86 3.44 1.26 -5.83
CA ALA A 86 2.12 1.56 -6.36
C ALA A 86 1.15 0.39 -6.15
N ARG A 87 1.61 -0.86 -6.33
CA ARG A 87 0.83 -2.05 -5.95
C ARG A 87 0.45 -2.02 -4.46
N SER A 88 1.41 -1.70 -3.59
CA SER A 88 1.16 -1.61 -2.15
C SER A 88 0.13 -0.51 -1.82
N LEU A 89 0.18 0.61 -2.53
CA LEU A 89 -0.78 1.70 -2.41
C LEU A 89 -2.20 1.26 -2.81
N PHE A 90 -2.34 0.49 -3.89
CA PHE A 90 -3.61 -0.11 -4.29
C PHE A 90 -4.18 -1.06 -3.23
N GLU A 91 -3.35 -1.94 -2.66
CA GLU A 91 -3.78 -2.84 -1.58
C GLU A 91 -4.25 -2.07 -0.33
N ILE A 92 -3.63 -0.93 -0.02
CA ILE A 92 -4.08 -0.02 1.04
C ILE A 92 -5.46 0.57 0.70
N LEU A 93 -5.65 1.09 -0.52
CA LEU A 93 -6.94 1.62 -0.97
C LEU A 93 -8.06 0.58 -0.82
N VAL A 94 -7.84 -0.64 -1.33
CA VAL A 94 -8.82 -1.74 -1.24
C VAL A 94 -9.13 -2.06 0.22
N THR A 95 -8.11 -2.12 1.09
CA THR A 95 -8.29 -2.40 2.52
C THR A 95 -9.09 -1.29 3.20
N ILE A 96 -8.75 -0.02 2.97
CA ILE A 96 -9.47 1.13 3.54
C ILE A 96 -10.94 1.08 3.13
N LYS A 97 -11.23 0.94 1.82
CA LYS A 97 -12.61 0.84 1.32
C LYS A 97 -13.35 -0.34 1.92
N TYR A 98 -12.72 -1.51 1.97
CA TYR A 98 -13.34 -2.72 2.49
C TYR A 98 -13.68 -2.62 3.97
N LEU A 99 -12.90 -1.89 4.75
CA LEU A 99 -13.20 -1.62 6.15
C LEU A 99 -14.30 -0.56 6.30
N ALA A 100 -14.19 0.55 5.58
CA ALA A 100 -15.09 1.69 5.70
C ALA A 100 -16.52 1.40 5.21
N GLU A 101 -16.66 0.62 4.14
CA GLU A 101 -17.98 0.24 3.59
C GLU A 101 -18.57 -1.02 4.25
N GLY A 102 -17.89 -1.54 5.27
CA GLY A 102 -18.26 -2.76 5.96
C GLY A 102 -18.96 -2.56 7.30
N ASP A 103 -19.32 -3.68 7.91
CA ASP A 103 -19.77 -3.69 9.30
C ASP A 103 -18.57 -3.65 10.27
N LYS A 104 -18.88 -3.39 11.55
CA LYS A 104 -17.90 -3.40 12.65
C LYS A 104 -17.12 -4.71 12.76
N SER A 105 -17.66 -5.84 12.25
CA SER A 105 -16.96 -7.12 12.30
C SER A 105 -15.70 -7.15 11.44
N ARG A 106 -15.68 -6.40 10.31
CA ARG A 106 -14.47 -6.32 9.46
C ARG A 106 -13.32 -5.64 10.18
N VAL A 107 -13.60 -4.54 10.87
CA VAL A 107 -12.63 -3.80 11.69
C VAL A 107 -12.13 -4.66 12.85
N ASN A 108 -13.04 -5.34 13.56
CA ASN A 108 -12.66 -6.22 14.65
C ASN A 108 -11.76 -7.38 14.20
N LYS A 109 -12.02 -7.97 13.03
CA LYS A 109 -11.16 -8.98 12.42
C LYS A 109 -9.79 -8.43 12.07
N TYR A 110 -9.74 -7.24 11.45
CA TYR A 110 -8.49 -6.58 11.10
C TYR A 110 -7.59 -6.37 12.33
N LEU A 111 -8.15 -5.76 13.38
CA LEU A 111 -7.42 -5.47 14.62
C LEU A 111 -7.04 -6.74 15.38
N SER A 112 -7.88 -7.77 15.36
CA SER A 112 -7.60 -9.02 16.09
C SER A 112 -6.65 -9.95 15.34
N PHE A 113 -6.31 -9.65 14.08
CA PHE A 113 -5.46 -10.54 13.30
C PHE A 113 -4.02 -10.63 13.82
N ILE A 114 -3.52 -9.56 14.46
CA ILE A 114 -2.19 -9.57 15.08
C ILE A 114 -2.04 -10.71 16.09
N LYS A 115 -3.12 -11.03 16.84
CA LYS A 115 -3.15 -12.12 17.83
C LYS A 115 -2.89 -13.49 17.19
N PHE A 116 -3.32 -13.69 15.94
CA PHE A 116 -2.99 -14.91 15.18
C PHE A 116 -1.54 -14.91 14.70
N GLN A 117 -1.03 -13.76 14.26
CA GLN A 117 0.34 -13.64 13.79
C GLN A 117 1.33 -13.88 14.93
N ASP A 118 1.10 -13.27 16.09
CA ASP A 118 1.92 -13.43 17.28
C ASP A 118 1.94 -14.89 17.73
N LYS A 119 0.77 -15.53 17.84
CA LYS A 119 0.69 -16.96 18.20
C LYS A 119 1.42 -17.86 17.20
N LYS A 120 1.17 -17.67 15.91
CA LYS A 120 1.80 -18.48 14.86
C LYS A 120 3.32 -18.30 14.81
N LEU A 121 3.79 -17.07 15.05
CA LEU A 121 5.21 -16.74 15.07
C LEU A 121 5.91 -17.38 16.27
N ILE A 122 5.35 -17.22 17.47
CA ILE A 122 5.97 -17.78 18.70
C ILE A 122 5.95 -19.30 18.70
N ASP A 123 4.87 -19.93 18.25
CA ASP A 123 4.78 -21.40 18.15
C ASP A 123 5.83 -21.96 17.19
N ARG A 124 5.96 -21.33 16.01
CA ARG A 124 6.97 -21.72 15.02
C ARG A 124 8.38 -21.53 15.57
N TYR A 125 8.66 -20.39 16.21
CA TYR A 125 9.94 -20.14 16.85
C TYR A 125 10.29 -21.24 17.85
N ILE A 126 9.36 -21.60 18.74
CA ILE A 126 9.55 -22.66 19.75
C ILE A 126 9.83 -24.01 19.07
N GLU A 127 9.09 -24.35 18.02
CA GLU A 127 9.29 -25.60 17.26
C GLU A 127 10.66 -25.65 16.57
N ASP A 128 11.06 -24.55 15.91
CA ASP A 128 12.30 -24.49 15.15
C ASP A 128 13.53 -24.49 16.07
N VAL A 129 13.45 -23.86 17.25
CA VAL A 129 14.50 -23.95 18.29
C VAL A 129 14.57 -25.37 18.86
N LYS A 130 13.43 -25.97 19.23
CA LYS A 130 13.39 -27.33 19.79
C LYS A 130 13.91 -28.39 18.81
N SER A 131 13.68 -28.19 17.51
CA SER A 131 14.17 -29.09 16.46
C SER A 131 15.61 -28.80 16.02
N GLY A 132 16.24 -27.75 16.55
CA GLY A 132 17.62 -27.37 16.20
C GLY A 132 17.77 -26.76 14.81
N LYS A 133 16.68 -26.33 14.16
CA LYS A 133 16.73 -25.66 12.85
C LYS A 133 17.29 -24.25 12.94
N ILE A 134 17.08 -23.58 14.07
CA ILE A 134 17.57 -22.23 14.35
C ILE A 134 18.20 -22.15 15.74
N LEU A 135 19.08 -21.16 15.92
CA LEU A 135 19.56 -20.77 17.24
C LEU A 135 18.52 -19.88 17.95
N PRO A 136 18.43 -19.91 19.29
CA PRO A 136 17.55 -19.01 20.04
C PRO A 136 17.84 -17.54 19.75
N ILE A 137 16.78 -16.75 19.59
CA ILE A 137 16.84 -15.30 19.40
C ILE A 137 16.42 -14.66 20.73
N PRO A 138 17.24 -13.81 21.38
CA PRO A 138 17.00 -13.34 22.74
C PRO A 138 15.60 -12.76 22.98
N GLU A 139 15.09 -11.96 22.05
CA GLU A 139 13.79 -11.29 22.15
C GLU A 139 12.63 -12.31 22.14
N PHE A 140 12.70 -13.32 21.27
CA PHE A 140 11.68 -14.37 21.21
C PHE A 140 11.82 -15.36 22.36
N GLN A 141 13.05 -15.64 22.80
CA GLN A 141 13.32 -16.51 23.93
C GLN A 141 12.73 -15.94 25.22
N ALA A 142 12.93 -14.64 25.47
CA ALA A 142 12.35 -13.94 26.62
C ALA A 142 10.83 -14.04 26.65
N VAL A 143 10.17 -13.91 25.48
CA VAL A 143 8.72 -14.10 25.36
C VAL A 143 8.30 -15.54 25.61
N SER A 144 9.02 -16.53 25.04
CA SER A 144 8.66 -17.94 25.18
C SER A 144 8.88 -18.50 26.58
N ASP A 145 9.84 -17.95 27.33
CA ASP A 145 10.14 -18.37 28.71
C ASP A 145 9.21 -17.72 29.74
N ASP A 146 8.57 -16.60 29.40
CA ASP A 146 7.58 -15.95 30.24
C ASP A 146 6.23 -16.67 30.16
N LYS A 147 5.96 -17.49 31.19
CA LYS A 147 4.71 -18.27 31.31
C LYS A 147 3.45 -17.41 31.32
N GLU A 148 3.48 -16.22 31.93
CA GLU A 148 2.28 -15.36 31.99
C GLU A 148 2.04 -14.69 30.64
N LYS A 149 3.11 -14.25 29.96
CA LYS A 149 3.00 -13.75 28.59
C LYS A 149 2.47 -14.81 27.64
N MET A 150 2.95 -16.05 27.73
CA MET A 150 2.47 -17.16 26.89
C MET A 150 0.99 -17.49 27.15
N LYS A 151 0.54 -17.48 28.41
CA LYS A 151 -0.89 -17.63 28.74
C LYS A 151 -1.73 -16.50 28.15
N GLN A 152 -1.23 -15.26 28.21
CA GLN A 152 -1.93 -14.11 27.65
C GLN A 152 -2.06 -14.23 26.12
N ILE A 153 -0.99 -14.59 25.42
CA ILE A 153 -1.01 -14.81 23.95
C ILE A 153 -2.02 -15.92 23.60
N GLU A 154 -2.02 -17.04 24.33
CA GLU A 154 -2.99 -18.13 24.11
C GLU A 154 -4.43 -17.66 24.31
N LYS A 155 -4.70 -16.93 25.40
CA LYS A 155 -6.03 -16.37 25.68
C LYS A 155 -6.50 -15.43 24.58
N GLU A 156 -5.65 -14.48 24.18
CA GLU A 156 -5.97 -13.51 23.12
C GLU A 156 -6.24 -14.20 21.78
N TYR A 157 -5.47 -15.24 21.47
CA TYR A 157 -5.65 -16.07 20.29
C TYR A 157 -7.00 -16.79 20.28
N GLU A 158 -7.39 -17.42 21.40
CA GLU A 158 -8.68 -18.09 21.53
C GLU A 158 -9.87 -17.12 21.45
N GLU A 159 -9.75 -15.92 22.04
CA GLU A 159 -10.76 -14.87 21.88
C GLU A 159 -10.88 -14.41 20.41
N ALA A 160 -9.74 -14.22 19.74
CA ALA A 160 -9.71 -13.80 18.34
C ALA A 160 -10.34 -14.84 17.40
N LYS A 161 -10.17 -16.15 17.69
CA LYS A 161 -10.81 -17.24 16.93
C LYS A 161 -12.32 -17.11 16.85
N LEU A 162 -12.97 -16.60 17.89
CA LEU A 162 -14.42 -16.46 17.93
C LEU A 162 -14.96 -15.50 16.85
N LEU A 163 -14.12 -14.59 16.34
CA LEU A 163 -14.47 -13.66 15.26
C LEU A 163 -14.49 -14.33 13.88
N TYR A 164 -13.90 -15.52 13.75
CA TYR A 164 -13.79 -16.26 12.51
C TYR A 164 -14.74 -17.45 12.53
N LYS A 165 -15.50 -17.66 11.45
CA LYS A 165 -16.31 -18.87 11.30
C LYS A 165 -15.37 -20.10 11.37
N LYS A 166 -15.80 -21.16 12.07
CA LYS A 166 -15.05 -22.43 12.24
C LYS A 166 -14.36 -22.80 10.92
N ASN A 167 -13.02 -22.84 10.95
CA ASN A 167 -12.11 -23.28 9.87
C ASN A 167 -11.85 -22.32 8.68
N ARG A 168 -12.08 -21.01 8.80
CA ARG A 168 -11.74 -20.05 7.73
C ARG A 168 -10.64 -19.03 8.05
N ILE A 169 -9.76 -19.32 9.00
CA ILE A 169 -8.54 -18.52 9.17
C ILE A 169 -7.58 -18.93 8.05
N LYS A 170 -7.73 -18.30 6.87
CA LYS A 170 -6.68 -18.33 5.83
C LYS A 170 -5.47 -17.54 6.34
N ASN A 171 -4.35 -17.56 5.62
CA ASN A 171 -3.19 -16.70 5.90
C ASN A 171 -3.47 -15.18 5.72
N THR A 172 -4.74 -14.74 5.67
CA THR A 172 -5.16 -13.35 5.52
C THR A 172 -6.19 -12.97 6.58
N TRP A 173 -6.16 -11.73 7.04
CA TRP A 173 -7.00 -11.23 8.13
C TRP A 173 -8.50 -11.26 7.84
N SER A 174 -8.90 -11.09 6.58
CA SER A 174 -10.30 -11.07 6.17
C SER A 174 -10.82 -12.46 5.79
N GLY A 175 -9.93 -13.42 5.54
CA GLY A 175 -10.23 -14.68 4.85
C GLY A 175 -10.48 -14.52 3.34
N LEU A 176 -10.29 -13.32 2.81
CA LEU A 176 -10.45 -12.96 1.39
C LEU A 176 -9.09 -12.58 0.80
N SER A 177 -8.95 -12.81 -0.50
CA SER A 177 -7.91 -12.25 -1.37
C SER A 177 -8.25 -10.81 -1.77
N ILE A 178 -7.27 -10.06 -2.29
CA ILE A 178 -7.51 -8.70 -2.81
C ILE A 178 -8.62 -8.68 -3.89
N PRO A 179 -8.66 -9.60 -4.87
CA PRO A 179 -9.78 -9.69 -5.81
C PRO A 179 -11.14 -9.86 -5.13
N GLU A 180 -11.24 -10.79 -4.18
CA GLU A 180 -12.49 -11.02 -3.43
C GLU A 180 -12.89 -9.80 -2.58
N MET A 181 -11.92 -9.03 -2.07
CA MET A 181 -12.22 -7.75 -1.39
C MET A 181 -12.73 -6.70 -2.37
N VAL A 182 -12.09 -6.56 -3.54
CA VAL A 182 -12.52 -5.64 -4.61
C VAL A 182 -13.96 -5.95 -5.00
N GLU A 183 -14.32 -7.21 -5.23
CA GLU A 183 -15.70 -7.63 -5.54
C GLU A 183 -16.71 -7.26 -4.43
N LYS A 184 -16.26 -7.05 -3.19
CA LYS A 184 -17.12 -6.70 -2.05
C LYS A 184 -17.28 -5.20 -1.84
N VAL A 185 -16.32 -4.38 -2.29
CA VAL A 185 -16.40 -2.90 -2.23
C VAL A 185 -16.94 -2.32 -3.53
N ASP A 186 -16.65 -2.97 -4.65
CA ASP A 186 -16.93 -2.48 -5.99
C ASP A 186 -18.27 -3.01 -6.53
N LEU A 187 -19.22 -3.33 -5.64
CA LEU A 187 -20.49 -3.97 -6.01
C LEU A 187 -21.32 -3.14 -7.02
N TYR A 188 -20.98 -1.86 -7.24
CA TYR A 188 -21.68 -0.94 -8.15
C TYR A 188 -20.79 0.07 -8.90
N LYS A 189 -19.45 -0.03 -8.82
CA LYS A 189 -18.51 0.85 -9.54
C LYS A 189 -17.60 -0.03 -10.39
N VAL A 190 -17.23 0.44 -11.57
CA VAL A 190 -16.54 -0.38 -12.59
C VAL A 190 -15.03 -0.27 -12.45
N ASP A 191 -14.54 0.76 -11.76
CA ASP A 191 -13.15 1.20 -11.92
C ASP A 191 -12.14 0.29 -11.20
N LEU A 192 -12.43 -0.18 -9.98
CA LEU A 192 -11.49 -1.02 -9.23
C LEU A 192 -11.39 -2.43 -9.80
N TYR A 193 -12.47 -2.98 -10.35
CA TYR A 193 -12.43 -4.28 -11.03
C TYR A 193 -11.48 -4.27 -12.22
N TYR A 194 -11.54 -3.22 -13.06
CA TYR A 194 -10.67 -3.10 -14.23
C TYR A 194 -9.21 -2.89 -13.82
N GLU A 195 -8.96 -1.96 -12.89
CA GLU A 195 -7.62 -1.73 -12.34
C GLU A 195 -7.05 -3.00 -11.71
N ARG A 196 -7.86 -3.74 -10.94
CA ARG A 196 -7.46 -5.04 -10.37
C ARG A 196 -7.21 -6.11 -11.44
N LYS A 197 -7.98 -6.14 -12.52
CA LYS A 197 -7.90 -7.20 -13.52
C LYS A 197 -6.74 -7.01 -14.50
N TYR A 198 -6.44 -5.75 -14.84
CA TYR A 198 -5.49 -5.43 -15.91
C TYR A 198 -4.23 -4.74 -15.40
N LEU A 199 -4.34 -3.87 -14.39
CA LEU A 199 -3.23 -3.02 -13.98
C LEU A 199 -2.50 -3.57 -12.75
N TYR A 200 -3.22 -4.12 -11.79
CA TYR A 200 -2.62 -4.77 -10.62
C TYR A 200 -1.69 -5.94 -10.99
N PRO A 201 -2.01 -6.85 -11.94
CA PRO A 201 -1.09 -7.92 -12.33
C PRO A 201 0.21 -7.38 -12.94
N LEU A 202 0.12 -6.33 -13.77
CA LEU A 202 1.29 -5.66 -14.36
C LEU A 202 2.26 -5.18 -13.28
N LEU A 203 1.75 -4.55 -12.21
CA LEU A 203 2.59 -4.10 -11.09
C LEU A 203 3.03 -5.27 -10.19
N SER A 204 2.21 -6.31 -10.06
CA SER A 204 2.51 -7.48 -9.23
C SER A 204 3.65 -8.32 -9.79
N ASP A 205 3.83 -8.35 -11.10
CA ASP A 205 4.94 -9.07 -11.72
C ASP A 205 6.29 -8.49 -11.27
N GLN A 206 6.39 -7.17 -11.05
CA GLN A 206 7.62 -6.52 -10.59
C GLN A 206 8.06 -6.94 -9.18
N VAL A 207 7.12 -7.37 -8.34
CA VAL A 207 7.43 -7.85 -6.98
C VAL A 207 8.14 -9.20 -7.01
N HIS A 208 7.93 -9.97 -8.07
CA HIS A 208 8.47 -11.31 -8.21
C HIS A 208 9.58 -11.30 -9.24
N SER A 209 10.72 -11.95 -8.95
CA SER A 209 11.83 -12.12 -9.90
C SER A 209 11.46 -13.13 -11.01
N THR A 210 10.42 -12.80 -11.76
CA THR A 210 9.82 -13.62 -12.82
C THR A 210 10.45 -13.29 -14.16
N VAL A 211 10.29 -14.20 -15.11
CA VAL A 211 10.71 -13.97 -16.51
C VAL A 211 9.97 -12.79 -17.12
N THR A 212 8.73 -12.51 -16.69
CA THR A 212 7.99 -11.33 -17.15
C THR A 212 8.65 -10.04 -16.68
N ALA A 213 8.96 -9.93 -15.39
CA ALA A 213 9.66 -8.76 -14.84
C ALA A 213 11.06 -8.59 -15.45
N ALA A 214 11.77 -9.67 -15.77
CA ALA A 214 13.11 -9.61 -16.37
C ALA A 214 13.15 -8.79 -17.68
N LYS A 215 12.05 -8.69 -18.43
CA LYS A 215 11.95 -7.85 -19.64
C LYS A 215 12.10 -6.36 -19.34
N ASP A 216 11.85 -5.94 -18.11
CA ASP A 216 12.05 -4.57 -17.69
C ASP A 216 13.50 -4.28 -17.29
N TYR A 217 14.31 -5.30 -17.05
CA TYR A 217 15.72 -5.19 -16.67
C TYR A 217 16.70 -5.60 -17.77
N ILE A 218 16.23 -6.20 -18.86
CA ILE A 218 17.06 -6.61 -20.01
C ILE A 218 16.44 -6.01 -21.28
N ASN A 219 17.23 -5.28 -22.07
CA ASN A 219 16.75 -4.71 -23.34
C ASN A 219 16.70 -5.78 -24.46
N LYS A 220 16.27 -5.38 -25.67
CA LYS A 220 16.15 -6.31 -26.81
C LYS A 220 17.50 -6.87 -27.29
N ASP A 221 18.58 -6.14 -27.02
CA ASP A 221 19.94 -6.48 -27.42
C ASP A 221 20.64 -7.36 -26.35
N GLY A 222 20.00 -7.56 -25.20
CA GLY A 222 20.52 -8.36 -24.09
C GLY A 222 21.26 -7.55 -23.02
N ASP A 223 21.33 -6.23 -23.16
CA ASP A 223 22.00 -5.37 -22.18
C ASP A 223 21.15 -5.16 -20.93
N TRP A 224 21.84 -4.94 -19.83
CA TRP A 224 21.25 -4.78 -18.51
C TRP A 224 20.81 -3.33 -18.32
N VAL A 225 19.57 -3.14 -17.87
CA VAL A 225 18.99 -1.84 -17.51
C VAL A 225 19.02 -1.71 -15.99
N ILE A 226 20.12 -1.15 -15.48
CA ILE A 226 20.36 -0.97 -14.04
C ILE A 226 20.03 0.46 -13.59
N GLY A 227 20.15 1.43 -14.52
CA GLY A 227 19.95 2.85 -14.24
C GLY A 227 18.53 3.36 -14.46
N PRO A 228 18.31 4.67 -14.27
CA PRO A 228 17.04 5.33 -14.53
C PRO A 228 16.48 5.03 -15.93
N SER A 229 15.18 4.79 -16.02
CA SER A 229 14.49 4.57 -17.28
C SER A 229 13.03 5.02 -17.22
N GLU A 230 12.40 5.17 -18.37
CA GLU A 230 10.96 5.50 -18.42
C GLU A 230 10.07 4.26 -18.24
N LYS A 231 10.64 3.05 -18.13
CA LYS A 231 9.87 1.83 -18.00
C LYS A 231 8.97 1.91 -16.76
N LEU A 232 7.69 1.62 -16.95
CA LEU A 232 6.64 1.68 -15.94
C LEU A 232 6.39 3.07 -15.30
N LEU A 233 7.10 4.13 -15.69
CA LEU A 233 6.76 5.49 -15.22
C LEU A 233 5.34 5.90 -15.62
N PRO A 234 4.89 5.76 -16.88
CA PRO A 234 3.53 6.16 -17.26
C PRO A 234 2.43 5.51 -16.43
N PRO A 235 2.35 4.16 -16.30
CA PRO A 235 1.29 3.55 -15.47
C PRO A 235 1.43 3.92 -13.99
N VAL A 236 2.64 4.09 -13.46
CA VAL A 236 2.83 4.53 -12.06
C VAL A 236 2.31 5.94 -11.85
N LEU A 237 2.68 6.88 -12.72
CA LEU A 237 2.30 8.29 -12.64
C LEU A 237 0.82 8.51 -12.91
N LEU A 238 0.18 7.64 -13.68
CA LEU A 238 -1.26 7.67 -13.87
C LEU A 238 -2.02 7.10 -12.66
N LEU A 239 -1.62 5.92 -12.17
CA LEU A 239 -2.42 5.15 -11.21
C LEU A 239 -2.22 5.58 -9.77
N SER A 240 -0.98 5.87 -9.37
CA SER A 240 -0.66 6.19 -7.99
C SER A 240 -1.41 7.43 -7.47
N PRO A 241 -1.45 8.57 -8.21
CA PRO A 241 -2.25 9.71 -7.77
C PRO A 241 -3.74 9.44 -7.77
N ALA A 242 -4.27 8.67 -8.73
CA ALA A 242 -5.68 8.28 -8.75
C ALA A 242 -6.07 7.44 -7.52
N TRP A 243 -5.23 6.46 -7.16
CA TRP A 243 -5.45 5.65 -5.96
C TRP A 243 -5.31 6.44 -4.68
N PHE A 244 -4.32 7.33 -4.61
CA PHE A 244 -4.14 8.19 -3.44
C PHE A 244 -5.29 9.18 -3.28
N ASN A 245 -5.80 9.77 -4.37
CA ASN A 245 -6.97 10.65 -4.33
C ASN A 245 -8.22 9.92 -3.80
N ARG A 246 -8.44 8.65 -4.21
CA ARG A 246 -9.53 7.82 -3.67
C ARG A 246 -9.33 7.42 -2.20
N ILE A 247 -8.09 7.36 -1.72
CA ILE A 247 -7.81 7.21 -0.28
C ILE A 247 -8.21 8.49 0.45
N LEU A 248 -7.83 9.67 -0.08
CA LEU A 248 -8.23 10.96 0.47
C LEU A 248 -9.75 11.14 0.48
N GLU A 249 -10.47 10.64 -0.53
CA GLU A 249 -11.94 10.61 -0.55
C GLU A 249 -12.52 9.88 0.67
N VAL A 250 -12.00 8.68 0.97
CA VAL A 250 -12.46 7.92 2.14
C VAL A 250 -12.09 8.64 3.43
N VAL A 251 -10.86 9.15 3.56
CA VAL A 251 -10.43 9.90 4.75
C VAL A 251 -11.32 11.12 4.96
N ASN A 252 -11.55 11.91 3.92
CA ASN A 252 -12.41 13.09 3.96
C ASN A 252 -13.83 12.74 4.41
N ARG A 253 -14.42 11.67 3.86
CA ARG A 253 -15.77 11.23 4.21
C ARG A 253 -15.87 10.76 5.66
N GLU A 254 -14.96 9.88 6.10
CA GLU A 254 -15.04 9.24 7.42
C GLU A 254 -14.75 10.25 8.55
N PHE A 255 -13.91 11.26 8.28
CA PHE A 255 -13.62 12.33 9.24
C PHE A 255 -14.40 13.63 9.00
N GLN A 256 -15.25 13.69 7.97
CA GLN A 256 -16.07 14.86 7.61
C GLN A 256 -15.26 16.16 7.47
N LEU A 257 -14.21 16.12 6.64
CA LEU A 257 -13.20 17.19 6.60
C LEU A 257 -13.56 18.37 5.68
N GLY A 258 -14.52 18.22 4.76
CA GLY A 258 -14.99 19.29 3.89
C GLY A 258 -14.10 19.57 2.67
N PHE A 259 -13.34 18.56 2.21
CA PHE A 259 -12.42 18.67 1.07
C PHE A 259 -12.99 18.07 -0.23
N GLU A 260 -14.31 17.90 -0.34
CA GLU A 260 -14.97 17.26 -1.50
C GLU A 260 -14.60 17.95 -2.83
N ASP A 261 -14.67 19.28 -2.88
CA ASP A 261 -14.39 20.05 -4.10
C ASP A 261 -12.92 19.91 -4.56
N GLN A 262 -11.98 19.89 -3.61
CA GLN A 262 -10.56 19.72 -3.90
C GLN A 262 -10.28 18.32 -4.45
N ILE A 263 -10.89 17.29 -3.85
CA ILE A 263 -10.73 15.89 -4.27
C ILE A 263 -11.35 15.64 -5.64
N SER A 264 -12.55 16.19 -5.89
CA SER A 264 -13.21 16.12 -7.20
C SER A 264 -12.40 16.83 -8.29
N GLY A 265 -11.90 18.04 -8.02
CA GLY A 265 -11.06 18.76 -8.98
C GLY A 265 -9.76 18.03 -9.32
N MET A 266 -9.18 17.26 -8.38
CA MET A 266 -8.02 16.40 -8.66
C MET A 266 -8.40 15.17 -9.50
N ALA A 267 -9.59 14.60 -9.31
CA ALA A 267 -10.10 13.49 -10.12
C ALA A 267 -10.32 13.93 -11.58
N GLU A 268 -10.95 15.08 -11.80
CA GLU A 268 -11.14 15.66 -13.14
C GLU A 268 -9.81 15.92 -13.86
N ALA A 269 -8.81 16.43 -13.12
CA ALA A 269 -7.47 16.63 -13.68
C ALA A 269 -6.82 15.31 -14.13
N LEU A 270 -7.00 14.22 -13.38
CA LEU A 270 -6.51 12.89 -13.75
C LEU A 270 -7.19 12.34 -15.00
N GLU A 271 -8.50 12.47 -15.08
CA GLU A 271 -9.28 12.03 -16.25
C GLU A 271 -8.85 12.77 -17.52
N ALA A 272 -8.69 14.09 -17.42
CA ALA A 272 -8.21 14.91 -18.53
C ALA A 272 -6.83 14.46 -19.06
N HIS A 273 -5.93 14.02 -18.17
CA HIS A 273 -4.62 13.49 -18.57
C HIS A 273 -4.70 12.10 -19.19
N SER A 274 -5.62 11.25 -18.73
CA SER A 274 -5.81 9.90 -19.28
C SER A 274 -6.36 9.88 -20.72
N ALA A 275 -6.97 10.99 -21.16
CA ALA A 275 -7.58 11.12 -22.48
C ALA A 275 -6.63 11.69 -23.57
N ILE A 276 -5.41 12.10 -23.20
CA ILE A 276 -4.45 12.81 -24.06
C ILE A 276 -3.33 11.89 -24.61
N GLU A 277 -3.23 10.64 -24.12
CA GLU A 277 -2.28 9.62 -24.62
C GLU A 277 -2.97 8.53 -25.45
#